data_AF-A0A5C7UMM6-F1
#
_entry.id   AF-A0A5C7UMM6-F1
#
_cell.length_a   1.000
_cell.length_b   1.000
_cell.length_c   1.000
_cell.angle_alpha   90.00
_cell.angle_beta   90.00
_cell.angle_gamma   90.00
#
_symmetry.space_group_name_H-M   'P 1'
#
loop_
_entity.id
_entity.type
_entity.pdbx_description
1 polymer ?
#
loop_
_entity_poly.entity_id
_entity_poly.type
_entity_poly.pdbx_seq_one_letter_code
_entity_poly.pdbx_strand_id
1 'polypeptide(L)' 'MNKPNDLKNFTDCAIADISLAAWGRKEIAIAETEMPGLMAIREEFAASQPLRGARITGSLHMTI' A
#
# COMPACT_ATOMS: atom_id res chain seq x y z
N MET A 1 10.22 -13.58 23.60
CA MET A 1 8.81 -13.38 24.00
C MET A 1 8.23 -12.34 23.06
N ASN A 2 7.58 -12.78 21.99
CA ASN A 2 7.03 -11.88 20.96
C ASN A 2 5.75 -11.25 21.51
N LYS A 3 5.77 -9.95 21.80
CA LYS A 3 4.54 -9.21 22.07
C LYS A 3 3.75 -9.09 20.76
N PRO A 4 2.44 -9.39 20.75
CA PRO A 4 1.59 -9.10 19.60
C PRO A 4 1.60 -7.60 19.37
N ASN A 5 1.95 -7.18 18.15
CA ASN A 5 2.05 -5.79 17.77
C ASN A 5 0.68 -5.12 17.96
N ASP A 6 0.63 -4.08 18.78
CA ASP A 6 -0.58 -3.31 19.05
C ASP A 6 -0.91 -2.49 17.79
N LEU A 7 -1.65 -3.08 16.84
CA LEU A 7 -1.98 -2.50 15.53
C LEU A 7 -2.83 -1.21 15.62
N LYS A 8 -3.18 -0.76 16.83
CA LYS A 8 -3.99 0.44 17.05
C LYS A 8 -3.20 1.73 16.81
N ASN A 9 -1.88 1.73 16.98
CA ASN A 9 -1.02 2.91 16.80
C ASN A 9 0.26 2.54 16.02
N PHE A 10 0.15 2.35 14.71
CA PHE A 10 1.34 2.24 13.86
C PHE A 10 2.01 3.62 13.73
N THR A 11 3.23 3.77 14.22
CA THR A 11 3.98 5.04 14.23
C THR A 11 5.30 4.99 13.43
N ASP A 12 5.60 3.86 12.79
CA ASP A 12 6.82 3.68 12.00
C ASP A 12 6.66 4.25 10.58
N CYS A 13 6.41 5.56 10.51
CA CYS A 13 6.37 6.32 9.27
C CYS A 13 6.71 7.80 9.54
N ALA A 14 7.24 8.49 8.53
CA ALA A 14 7.47 9.93 8.56
C ALA A 14 6.78 10.54 7.34
N ILE A 15 5.65 11.20 7.56
CA ILE A 15 4.84 11.85 6.52
C ILE A 15 4.49 13.28 6.95
N ALA A 16 4.10 14.12 6.00
CA ALA A 16 3.79 15.52 6.29
C ALA A 16 2.50 15.69 7.11
N ASP A 17 1.39 15.06 6.70
CA ASP A 17 0.10 15.18 7.37
C ASP A 17 -0.79 13.93 7.13
N ILE A 18 -1.16 13.24 8.20
CA ILE A 18 -2.04 12.06 8.14
C ILE A 18 -3.52 12.43 7.88
N SER A 19 -3.92 13.67 8.13
CA SER A 19 -5.30 14.12 7.93
C SER A 19 -5.75 14.04 6.47
N LEU A 20 -4.80 14.09 5.54
CA LEU A 20 -5.03 14.01 4.09
C LEU A 20 -5.32 12.59 3.59
N ALA A 21 -5.23 11.56 4.43
CA ALA A 21 -5.41 10.16 4.02
C ALA A 21 -6.74 9.91 3.30
N ALA A 22 -7.84 10.51 3.75
CA ALA A 22 -9.15 10.34 3.13
C ALA A 22 -9.19 10.89 1.69
N TRP A 23 -8.50 12.00 1.43
CA TRP A 23 -8.39 12.56 0.08
C TRP A 23 -7.44 11.72 -0.79
N GLY A 24 -6.25 11.38 -0.28
CA GLY A 24 -5.30 10.53 -1.02
C GLY A 24 -5.90 9.18 -1.44
N ARG A 25 -6.77 8.57 -0.62
CA ARG A 25 -7.48 7.33 -0.99
C ARG A 25 -8.49 7.51 -2.12
N LYS A 26 -9.07 8.69 -2.29
CA LYS A 26 -9.95 8.99 -3.44
C LYS A 26 -9.13 9.12 -4.72
N GLU A 27 -8.00 9.81 -4.65
CA GLU A 27 -7.08 9.96 -5.79
C GLU A 27 -6.52 8.59 -6.24
N ILE A 28 -6.11 7.73 -5.30
CA ILE A 28 -5.67 6.35 -5.62
C ILE A 28 -6.77 5.57 -6.32
N ALA A 29 -8.03 5.69 -5.89
CA ALA A 29 -9.16 5.00 -6.54
C ALA A 29 -9.39 5.48 -7.98
N ILE A 30 -9.13 6.76 -8.27
CA ILE A 30 -9.15 7.30 -9.65
C ILE A 30 -7.95 6.75 -10.43
N ALA A 31 -6.75 6.74 -9.86
CA ALA A 31 -5.57 6.19 -10.53
C ALA A 31 -5.73 4.70 -10.89
N GLU A 32 -6.41 3.91 -10.05
CA GLU A 32 -6.70 2.50 -10.36
C GLU A 32 -7.54 2.33 -11.64
N THR A 33 -8.45 3.27 -11.97
CA THR A 33 -9.21 3.21 -13.24
C THR A 33 -8.35 3.50 -14.46
N GLU A 34 -7.29 4.29 -14.29
CA GLU A 34 -6.34 4.67 -15.35
C GLU A 34 -5.12 3.73 -15.44
N MET A 35 -5.02 2.72 -14.55
CA MET A 35 -3.91 1.76 -14.50
C MET A 35 -4.39 0.31 -14.71
N PRO A 36 -5.05 -0.02 -15.84
CA PRO A 36 -5.68 -1.33 -16.04
C PRO A 36 -4.68 -2.49 -16.01
N GLY A 37 -3.44 -2.27 -16.48
CA GLY A 37 -2.39 -3.29 -16.44
C GLY A 37 -1.99 -3.67 -15.02
N LEU A 38 -1.92 -2.71 -14.09
CA LEU A 38 -1.61 -2.99 -12.70
C LEU A 38 -2.78 -3.72 -12.01
N MET A 39 -4.01 -3.37 -12.34
CA MET A 39 -5.20 -4.02 -11.78
C MET A 39 -5.30 -5.47 -12.27
N ALA A 40 -5.04 -5.73 -13.55
CA ALA A 40 -5.00 -7.09 -14.10
C ALA A 40 -3.95 -7.96 -13.39
N ILE A 41 -2.74 -7.43 -13.14
CA ILE A 41 -1.69 -8.15 -12.39
C ILE A 41 -2.15 -8.47 -10.96
N ARG A 42 -2.82 -7.53 -10.28
CA ARG A 42 -3.37 -7.77 -8.94
C ARG A 42 -4.38 -8.90 -8.95
N GLU A 43 -5.29 -8.93 -9.92
CA GLU A 43 -6.31 -9.97 -10.06
C GLU A 43 -5.69 -11.35 -10.36
N GLU A 44 -4.79 -11.42 -11.34
CA GLU A 44 -4.14 -12.66 -11.79
C GLU A 44 -3.39 -13.37 -10.64
N PHE A 45 -2.64 -12.60 -9.84
CA PHE A 45 -1.76 -13.14 -8.80
C PHE A 45 -2.38 -13.11 -7.38
N ALA A 46 -3.65 -12.70 -7.25
CA ALA A 46 -4.34 -12.62 -5.97
C ALA A 46 -4.36 -13.98 -5.22
N ALA A 47 -4.60 -15.09 -5.93
CA ALA A 47 -4.69 -16.41 -5.30
C ALA A 47 -3.31 -17.00 -4.97
N SER A 48 -2.34 -16.87 -5.89
CA SER A 48 -1.03 -17.50 -5.78
C SER A 48 -0.09 -16.80 -4.79
N GLN A 49 -0.33 -15.51 -4.51
CA GLN A 49 0.44 -14.72 -3.54
C GLN A 49 1.96 -14.87 -3.74
N PRO A 50 2.49 -14.61 -4.96
CA PRO A 50 3.86 -14.95 -5.33
C PRO A 50 4.92 -14.18 -4.53
N LEU A 51 4.55 -13.05 -3.93
CA LEU A 51 5.43 -12.22 -3.11
C LEU A 51 5.38 -12.58 -1.61
N ARG A 52 4.73 -13.68 -1.22
CA ARG A 52 4.63 -14.10 0.18
C ARG A 52 6.03 -14.29 0.78
N GLY A 53 6.36 -13.50 1.80
CA GLY A 53 7.65 -13.53 2.50
C GLY A 53 8.71 -12.60 1.91
N ALA A 54 8.45 -11.93 0.79
CA ALA A 54 9.36 -10.91 0.25
C ALA A 54 9.44 -9.70 1.20
N ARG A 55 10.65 -9.16 1.39
CA ARG A 55 10.90 -7.89 2.11
C ARG A 55 11.43 -6.87 1.13
N ILE A 56 10.54 -6.00 0.65
CA ILE A 56 10.82 -5.09 -0.46
C ILE A 56 11.18 -3.70 0.10
N THR A 57 12.36 -3.19 -0.24
CA THR A 57 12.75 -1.79 0.00
C THR A 57 12.54 -0.98 -1.28
N GLY A 58 11.70 0.05 -1.23
CA GLY A 58 11.39 0.91 -2.38
C GLY A 58 12.02 2.30 -2.25
N SER A 59 12.60 2.80 -3.34
CA SER A 59 13.01 4.20 -3.50
C SER A 59 12.49 4.69 -4.84
N LEU A 60 11.27 5.21 -4.82
CA LEU A 60 10.55 5.73 -5.97
C LEU A 60 9.83 7.02 -5.54
N HIS A 61 9.41 7.84 -6.49
CA HIS A 61 8.53 8.95 -6.19
C HIS A 61 7.24 8.43 -5.53
N MET A 62 6.89 9.02 -4.38
CA MET A 62 5.67 8.68 -3.64
C MET A 62 4.49 9.49 -4.18
N THR A 63 3.96 9.07 -5.34
CA THR A 63 2.82 9.71 -6.02
C THR A 63 1.48 9.13 -5.54
N ILE A 64 0.39 9.65 -6.12
CA ILE A 64 -0.92 8.99 -6.16
C ILE A 64 -0.77 7.62 -6.82
#